data_AF-A0A968VNL5-F1
#
_entry.id   AF-A0A968VNL5-F1
#
_cell.length_a   1.000
_cell.length_b   1.000
_cell.length_c   1.000
_cell.angle_alpha   90.00
_cell.angle_beta   90.00
_cell.angle_gamma   90.00
#
_symmetry.space_group_name_H-M   'P 1'
#
loop_
_entity.id
_entity.type
_entity.pdbx_description
1 polymer ?
#
loop_
_entity_poly.entity_id
_entity_poly.type
_entity_poly.pdbx_seq_one_letter_code
_entity_poly.pdbx_strand_id
1 'polypeptide(L)' 'MVATLERIAVPAKNPRVSFVIPPDVKERLEYLADQDHRTISNYVLKLIIEEIERAEKDGKIKSEGSDSQGAA' A
#
# COMPACT_ATOMS: atom_id res chain seq x y z
N MET A 1 -22.37 31.81 -17.16
CA MET A 1 -22.49 30.80 -16.09
C MET A 1 -21.52 29.69 -16.40
N VAL A 2 -20.45 29.52 -15.62
CA VAL A 2 -19.42 28.50 -15.87
C VAL A 2 -19.83 27.24 -15.12
N ALA A 3 -20.05 26.14 -15.84
CA ALA A 3 -20.34 24.85 -15.25
C ALA A 3 -19.08 24.33 -14.54
N THR A 4 -19.12 24.25 -13.22
CA THR A 4 -18.09 23.59 -12.41
C THR A 4 -18.24 22.09 -12.61
N LEU A 5 -17.36 21.48 -13.40
CA LEU A 5 -17.27 20.03 -13.51
C LEU A 5 -16.72 19.49 -12.19
N GLU A 6 -17.60 18.99 -11.32
CA GLU A 6 -17.20 18.18 -10.18
C GLU A 6 -16.55 16.90 -10.70
N ARG A 7 -15.24 16.76 -10.50
CA ARG A 7 -14.55 15.50 -10.78
C ARG A 7 -15.07 14.46 -9.80
N ILE A 8 -15.94 13.58 -10.27
CA ILE A 8 -16.29 12.34 -9.58
C ILE A 8 -15.00 11.52 -9.51
N ALA A 9 -14.37 11.49 -8.34
CA ALA A 9 -13.21 10.66 -8.08
C ALA A 9 -13.67 9.20 -8.08
N VAL A 10 -13.54 8.53 -9.23
CA VAL A 10 -13.75 7.08 -9.30
C VAL A 10 -12.68 6.45 -8.40
N PRO A 11 -13.07 5.68 -7.36
CA PRO A 11 -12.09 5.03 -6.50
C PRO A 11 -11.25 4.08 -7.36
N ALA A 12 -9.94 4.30 -7.37
CA ALA A 12 -9.03 3.43 -8.09
C ALA A 12 -9.15 2.00 -7.55
N LYS A 13 -9.11 1.00 -8.45
CA LYS A 13 -9.15 -0.42 -8.10
C LYS A 13 -8.15 -0.78 -6.99
N ASN A 14 -6.99 -0.10 -6.99
CA ASN A 14 -6.00 -0.16 -5.92
C ASN A 14 -5.83 1.23 -5.29
N PRO A 15 -6.12 1.40 -3.98
CA PRO A 15 -5.90 2.67 -3.31
C PRO A 15 -4.41 3.01 -3.26
N ARG A 16 -4.07 4.28 -3.52
CA ARG A 16 -2.69 4.77 -3.42
C ARG A 16 -2.41 5.18 -1.98
N VAL A 17 -1.35 4.62 -1.39
CA VAL A 17 -0.80 5.07 -0.11
C VAL A 17 0.43 5.93 -0.37
N SER A 18 0.49 7.10 0.26
CA SER A 18 1.65 7.99 0.20
C SER A 18 2.04 8.43 1.61
N PHE A 19 3.33 8.34 1.92
CA PHE A 19 3.87 8.74 3.22
C PHE A 19 5.16 9.55 3.01
N VAL A 20 5.45 10.42 3.98
CA VAL A 20 6.70 11.17 4.05
C VAL A 20 7.60 10.46 5.05
N ILE A 21 8.83 10.15 4.65
CA ILE A 21 9.84 9.52 5.51
C ILE A 21 11.08 10.42 5.61
N PRO A 22 11.81 10.33 6.74
CA PRO A 22 13.12 10.96 6.87
C PRO A 22 14.10 10.50 5.77
N PRO A 23 15.02 11.37 5.30
CA PRO A 23 15.96 11.03 4.23
C PRO A 23 16.86 9.83 4.56
N ASP A 24 17.34 9.72 5.80
CA ASP A 24 18.19 8.63 6.28
C ASP A 24 17.48 7.27 6.24
N VAL A 25 16.17 7.26 6.54
CA VAL A 25 15.34 6.06 6.44
C VAL A 25 15.16 5.65 4.98
N LYS A 26 14.99 6.63 4.08
CA LYS A 26 14.83 6.37 2.64
C LYS A 26 16.08 5.71 2.06
N GLU A 27 17.27 6.21 2.39
CA GLU A 27 18.54 5.64 1.91
C GLU A 27 18.72 4.18 2.37
N ARG A 28 18.41 3.89 3.63
CA ARG A 28 18.46 2.51 4.16
C ARG A 28 17.44 1.60 3.49
N LEU A 29 16.24 2.12 3.22
CA LEU A 29 15.20 1.39 2.52
C LEU A 29 15.60 1.05 1.07
N GLU A 30 16.22 2.00 0.37
CA GLU A 30 16.76 1.81 -0.97
C GLU A 30 17.84 0.72 -0.99
N TYR A 31 18.76 0.77 -0.04
CA TYR A 31 19.79 -0.26 0.11
C TYR A 31 19.19 -1.66 0.34
N LEU A 32 18.24 -1.78 1.28
CA LEU A 32 17.59 -3.07 1.56
C LEU A 32 16.79 -3.62 0.38
N ALA A 33 16.11 -2.74 -0.37
CA ALA A 33 15.38 -3.14 -1.56
C ALA A 33 16.31 -3.67 -2.66
N ASP A 34 17.48 -3.03 -2.84
CA ASP A 34 18.51 -3.47 -3.78
C ASP A 34 19.09 -4.84 -3.42
N GLN A 35 19.38 -5.08 -2.13
CA GLN A 35 19.85 -6.38 -1.64
C GLN A 35 18.83 -7.53 -1.86
N ASP A 36 17.54 -7.22 -1.86
CA ASP A 36 16.45 -8.19 -2.14
C ASP A 36 16.09 -8.24 -3.65
N HIS A 37 16.88 -7.57 -4.51
CA HIS A 37 16.67 -7.45 -5.96
C HIS A 37 15.26 -6.97 -6.35
N ARG A 38 14.74 -5.97 -5.63
CA ARG A 38 13.37 -5.45 -5.79
C ARG A 38 13.36 -3.92 -5.87
N THR A 39 12.29 -3.39 -6.47
CA THR A 39 11.98 -1.97 -6.35
C THR A 39 11.54 -1.64 -4.93
N ILE A 40 11.75 -0.39 -4.50
CA ILE A 40 11.32 0.11 -3.18
C ILE A 40 9.83 -0.20 -2.93
N SER A 41 8.96 0.08 -3.90
CA SER A 41 7.52 -0.14 -3.76
C SER A 41 7.17 -1.61 -3.52
N ASN A 42 7.84 -2.54 -4.23
CA ASN A 42 7.60 -3.97 -4.05
C ASN A 42 8.19 -4.48 -2.74
N TYR A 43 9.33 -3.95 -2.33
CA TYR A 43 9.95 -4.28 -1.06
C TYR A 43 9.07 -3.85 0.12
N VAL A 44 8.56 -2.61 0.09
CA VAL A 44 7.62 -2.09 1.10
C VAL A 44 6.32 -2.91 1.10
N LEU A 45 5.78 -3.24 -0.07
CA LEU A 45 4.58 -4.08 -0.15
C LEU A 45 4.78 -5.45 0.50
N LYS A 46 5.92 -6.11 0.25
CA LYS A 46 6.29 -7.36 0.91
C LYS A 46 6.32 -7.21 2.43
N LEU A 47 7.00 -6.19 2.95
CA LEU A 47 7.07 -5.94 4.40
C LEU A 47 5.69 -5.72 5.03
N ILE A 48 4.81 -5.00 4.35
CA ILE A 48 3.44 -4.76 4.81
C ILE A 48 2.64 -6.06 4.85
N ILE A 49 2.70 -6.88 3.79
CA ILE A 49 1.99 -8.17 3.73
C ILE A 49 2.48 -9.09 4.85
N GLU A 50 3.79 -9.23 5.02
CA GLU A 50 4.37 -10.04 6.09
C GLU A 50 3.94 -9.57 7.48
N GLU A 51 3.85 -8.26 7.70
CA GLU A 51 3.40 -7.71 8.98
C GLU A 51 1.90 -7.94 9.22
N ILE A 52 1.06 -7.81 8.19
CA ILE A 52 -0.36 -8.15 8.27
C ILE A 52 -0.53 -9.64 8.62
N GLU A 53 0.17 -10.53 7.92
CA GLU A 53 0.12 -11.97 8.20
C GLU A 53 0.60 -12.30 9.63
N ARG A 54 1.64 -11.62 10.12
CA ARG A 54 2.09 -11.75 11.52
C ARG A 54 1.02 -11.25 12.49
N ALA A 55 0.42 -10.09 12.22
CA ALA A 55 -0.62 -9.52 13.08
C ALA A 55 -1.90 -10.37 13.10
N GLU A 56 -2.26 -11.02 11.99
CA GLU A 56 -3.36 -11.98 11.92
C GLU A 56 -3.07 -13.24 12.76
N LYS A 57 -1.86 -13.79 12.64
CA LYS A 57 -1.41 -14.94 13.44
C LYS A 57 -1.39 -14.64 14.94
N ASP A 58 -0.97 -13.43 15.31
CA ASP A 58 -0.95 -12.95 16.69
C ASP A 58 -2.35 -12.57 17.22
N GLY A 59 -3.38 -12.58 16.36
CA GLY A 59 -4.75 -12.17 16.71
C GLY A 59 -4.92 -10.66 16.96
N LYS A 60 -3.95 -9.83 16.55
CA LYS A 60 -4.00 -8.36 16.68
C LYS A 60 -5.00 -7.73 15.72
N ILE A 61 -5.18 -8.33 14.55
CA ILE A 61 -6.17 -7.93 13.54
C ILE A 61 -6.99 -9.15 13.12
N LYS A 62 -8.28 -8.95 12.86
CA LYS A 62 -9.16 -9.99 12.31
C LYS A 62 -9.19 -9.82 10.79
N SER A 63 -9.04 -10.91 10.04
CA SER A 63 -9.30 -10.89 8.60
C SER A 63 -10.81 -10.83 8.37
N GLU A 64 -11.37 -9.62 8.37
CA GLU A 64 -12.67 -9.44 7.72
C GLU A 64 -12.42 -9.37 6.23
N GLY A 65 -12.74 -10.48 5.54
CA GLY A 65 -12.55 -10.63 4.12
C GLY A 65 -13.20 -9.49 3.34
N SER A 66 -12.39 -8.65 2.72
CA SER A 66 -12.84 -7.84 1.60
C SER A 66 -12.95 -8.75 0.37
N ASP A 67 -13.98 -9.57 0.35
CA ASP A 67 -14.58 -10.07 -0.88
C ASP A 67 -15.12 -8.85 -1.64
N SER A 68 -14.27 -8.20 -2.43
CA SER A 68 -14.76 -7.41 -3.55
C SER A 68 -15.02 -8.35 -4.72
N GLN A 69 -16.14 -9.07 -4.64
CA GLN A 69 -16.80 -9.63 -5.82
C GLN A 69 -17.16 -8.49 -6.79
N GLY A 70 -16.65 -8.60 -8.02
CA GLY A 70 -17.34 -8.28 -9.28
C GLY A 70 -17.54 -6.82 -9.70
N ALA A 71 -17.08 -6.49 -10.92
CA ALA A 71 -17.93 -5.84 -11.93
C ALA A 71 -17.19 -5.73 -13.29
N ALA A 72 -17.80 -6.34 -14.31
CA ALA A 72 -17.63 -6.22 -15.77
C ALA A 72 -16.37 -6.84 -16.43
#